data_AF-A0A7W1XR25-F1
#
_entry.id   AF-A0A7W1XR25-F1
#
_cell.length_a   1.000
_cell.length_b   1.000
_cell.length_c   1.000
_cell.angle_alpha   90.00
_cell.angle_beta   90.00
_cell.angle_gamma   90.00
#
_symmetry.space_group_name_H-M   'P 1'
#
loop_
_entity.id
_entity.type
_entity.pdbx_description
1 polymer ?
#
loop_
_entity_poly.entity_id
_entity_poly.type
_entity_poly.pdbx_seq_one_letter_code
_entity_poly.pdbx_strand_id
1 'polypeptide(L)'
;MEEYFKKRKEVYDKGVEFLFKTPINEYVDPHIYEGEVDEEGYISWKPIEKHKNHDLTRLENQLGVVFHPSIKEYFNSYWFATLDGFIGNHYIKLEAVLPNIELDSFTYMVKGYKSNHNNKLDHIPLGIEGNGLIVVVDNQYGTVQLEDFERKSFDMLADNIASLISQLKLRK
;
A
#
# COMPACT_ATOMS: atom_id res chain seq x y z
N MET A 1 4.84 10.49 3.10
CA MET A 1 4.61 9.90 1.76
C MET A 1 5.18 10.78 0.65
N GLU A 2 5.00 12.11 0.72
CA GLU A 2 5.64 13.09 -0.16
C GLU A 2 7.14 12.83 -0.41
N GLU A 3 7.93 12.72 0.66
CA GLU A 3 9.38 12.47 0.58
C GLU A 3 9.74 11.15 -0.13
N TYR A 4 8.89 10.13 0.00
CA TYR A 4 9.07 8.88 -0.73
C TYR A 4 8.87 9.09 -2.23
N PHE A 5 7.81 9.80 -2.63
CA PHE A 5 7.54 10.07 -4.04
C PHE A 5 8.57 11.03 -4.67
N LYS A 6 9.11 11.99 -3.92
CA LYS A 6 10.25 12.81 -4.34
C LYS A 6 11.46 11.94 -4.66
N LYS A 7 11.86 11.05 -3.73
CA LYS A 7 12.95 10.09 -3.97
C LYS A 7 12.66 9.19 -5.17
N ARG A 8 11.42 8.74 -5.36
CA ARG A 8 11.01 7.95 -6.53
C ARG A 8 11.17 8.71 -7.83
N LYS A 9 10.79 9.99 -7.85
CA LYS A 9 11.00 10.87 -9.00
C LYS A 9 12.46 11.09 -9.32
N GLU A 10 13.31 11.30 -8.32
CA GLU A 10 14.76 11.44 -8.52
C GLU A 10 15.41 10.20 -9.14
N VAL A 11 14.93 8.99 -8.80
CA VAL A 11 15.43 7.75 -9.41
C VAL A 11 14.89 7.57 -10.83
N TYR A 12 13.62 7.92 -11.05
CA TYR A 12 13.01 7.93 -12.39
C TYR A 12 13.78 8.86 -13.33
N ASP A 13 14.10 10.08 -12.89
CA ASP A 13 14.83 11.10 -13.67
C ASP A 13 16.27 10.69 -14.02
N LYS A 14 16.80 9.64 -13.36
CA LYS A 14 18.08 9.03 -13.67
C LYS A 14 17.97 7.88 -14.69
N GLY A 15 16.82 7.75 -15.37
CA GLY A 15 16.59 6.80 -16.47
C GLY A 15 15.91 5.49 -16.04
N VAL A 16 15.28 5.43 -14.86
CA VAL A 16 14.52 4.24 -14.41
C VAL A 16 13.05 4.44 -14.74
N GLU A 17 12.73 4.44 -16.04
CA GLU A 17 11.45 4.89 -16.58
C GLU A 17 10.24 4.06 -16.13
N PHE A 18 10.44 2.80 -15.73
CA PHE A 18 9.37 1.90 -15.29
C PHE A 18 8.82 2.23 -13.90
N LEU A 19 9.48 3.09 -13.10
CA LEU A 19 9.05 3.37 -11.71
C LEU A 19 7.66 4.02 -11.63
N PHE A 20 7.23 4.70 -12.68
CA PHE A 20 5.91 5.34 -12.74
C PHE A 20 5.03 4.72 -13.82
N LYS A 21 5.27 3.45 -14.19
CA LYS A 21 4.38 2.71 -15.09
C LYS A 21 3.48 1.75 -14.32
N THR A 22 2.26 1.55 -14.82
CA THR A 22 1.28 0.59 -14.30
C THR A 22 0.41 0.07 -15.46
N PRO A 23 -0.13 -1.15 -15.41
CA PRO A 23 -1.14 -1.59 -16.36
C PRO A 23 -2.34 -0.63 -16.33
N ILE A 24 -2.90 -0.32 -17.50
CA ILE A 24 -4.11 0.49 -17.59
C ILE A 24 -5.27 -0.21 -16.88
N ASN A 25 -6.05 0.54 -16.11
CA ASN A 25 -7.26 0.06 -15.46
C ASN A 25 -8.40 1.06 -15.75
N GLU A 26 -9.39 0.61 -16.52
CA GLU A 26 -10.52 1.41 -16.99
C GLU A 26 -11.47 1.85 -15.86
N TYR A 27 -11.42 1.19 -14.70
CA TYR A 27 -12.23 1.56 -13.53
C TYR A 27 -11.61 2.70 -12.72
N VAL A 28 -10.33 3.01 -12.94
CA VAL A 28 -9.60 4.05 -12.21
C VAL A 28 -9.83 5.40 -12.87
N ASP A 29 -10.11 6.42 -12.06
CA ASP A 29 -10.20 7.79 -12.57
C ASP A 29 -8.87 8.19 -13.24
N PRO A 30 -8.88 8.65 -14.50
CA PRO A 30 -7.67 8.89 -15.27
C PRO A 30 -6.82 10.07 -14.77
N HIS A 31 -7.27 10.87 -13.81
CA HIS A 31 -6.49 12.04 -13.35
C HIS A 31 -5.11 11.70 -12.76
N ILE A 32 -4.89 10.45 -12.32
CA ILE A 32 -3.57 9.98 -11.88
C ILE A 32 -2.67 9.54 -13.04
N TYR A 33 -3.24 9.25 -14.21
CA TYR A 33 -2.50 8.78 -15.38
C TYR A 33 -1.92 9.93 -16.19
N GLU A 34 -0.82 9.64 -16.89
CA GLU A 34 -0.08 10.61 -17.70
C GLU A 34 0.41 9.95 -19.00
N GLY A 35 0.25 10.65 -20.12
CA GLY A 35 0.66 10.19 -21.44
C GLY A 35 -0.32 9.21 -22.07
N GLU A 36 0.20 8.38 -22.97
CA GLU A 36 -0.57 7.38 -23.73
C GLU A 36 -0.26 5.97 -23.22
N VAL A 37 -1.19 5.05 -23.46
CA VAL A 37 -0.98 3.62 -23.20
C VAL A 37 0.02 3.08 -24.23
N ASP A 38 1.05 2.38 -23.76
CA ASP A 38 2.04 1.76 -24.64
C ASP A 38 1.54 0.43 -25.24
N GLU A 39 2.34 -0.15 -26.14
CA GLU A 39 2.00 -1.39 -26.86
C GLU A 39 1.76 -2.59 -25.93
N GLU A 40 2.27 -2.55 -24.69
CA GLU A 40 2.13 -3.59 -23.68
C GLU A 40 0.95 -3.35 -22.74
N GLY A 41 0.17 -2.27 -22.95
CA GLY A 41 -0.98 -1.93 -22.12
C GLY A 41 -0.61 -1.19 -20.83
N TYR A 42 0.59 -0.62 -20.73
CA TYR A 42 1.02 0.18 -19.58
C TYR A 42 0.84 1.67 -19.84
N ILE A 43 0.56 2.41 -18.78
CA ILE A 43 0.46 3.88 -18.79
C ILE A 43 1.32 4.45 -17.67
N SER A 44 1.82 5.68 -17.87
CA SER A 44 2.51 6.39 -16.80
C SER A 44 1.51 6.94 -15.78
N TRP A 45 1.92 7.11 -14.53
CA TRP A 45 1.10 7.68 -13.48
C TRP A 45 1.90 8.63 -12.59
N LYS A 46 1.21 9.53 -11.90
CA LYS A 46 1.82 10.41 -10.91
C LYS A 46 1.08 10.37 -9.58
N PRO A 47 1.79 10.48 -8.45
CA PRO A 47 1.16 10.56 -7.15
C PRO A 47 0.45 11.91 -7.01
N ILE A 48 -0.78 11.89 -6.48
CA ILE A 48 -1.59 13.10 -6.30
C ILE A 48 -2.05 13.14 -4.84
N GLU A 49 -1.75 14.24 -4.15
CA GLU A 49 -2.19 14.42 -2.75
C GLU A 49 -3.72 14.48 -2.68
N LYS A 50 -4.30 13.82 -1.69
CA LYS A 50 -5.74 13.82 -1.48
C LYS A 50 -6.15 15.04 -0.68
N HIS A 51 -7.16 15.75 -1.18
CA HIS A 51 -7.80 16.86 -0.46
C HIS A 51 -9.18 16.49 0.10
N LYS A 52 -9.65 15.28 -0.20
CA LYS A 52 -10.92 14.74 0.31
C LYS A 52 -10.69 13.38 0.95
N ASN A 53 -10.98 13.33 2.25
CA ASN A 53 -10.90 12.09 3.00
C ASN A 53 -12.06 11.16 2.66
N HIS A 54 -11.74 9.88 2.58
CA HIS A 54 -12.64 8.75 2.45
C HIS A 54 -12.93 8.24 3.86
N ASP A 55 -14.21 8.00 4.10
CA ASP A 55 -14.68 7.44 5.35
C ASP A 55 -14.61 5.91 5.28
N LEU A 56 -13.78 5.32 6.14
CA LEU A 56 -13.63 3.87 6.27
C LEU A 56 -14.67 3.25 7.23
N THR A 57 -15.51 4.06 7.89
CA THR A 57 -16.50 3.61 8.90
C THR A 57 -17.42 2.52 8.35
N ARG A 58 -17.83 2.60 7.08
CA ARG A 58 -18.65 1.55 6.45
C ARG A 58 -17.93 0.21 6.43
N LEU A 59 -16.64 0.20 6.08
CA LEU A 59 -15.83 -1.01 6.03
C LEU A 59 -15.53 -1.53 7.45
N GLU A 60 -15.17 -0.63 8.38
CA GLU A 60 -15.00 -0.92 9.81
C GLU A 60 -16.25 -1.63 10.39
N ASN A 61 -17.44 -1.08 10.14
CA ASN A 61 -18.71 -1.68 10.58
C ASN A 61 -18.99 -3.05 9.94
N GLN A 62 -18.72 -3.21 8.64
CA GLN A 62 -18.88 -4.49 7.95
C GLN A 62 -17.94 -5.58 8.49
N LEU A 63 -16.74 -5.18 8.91
CA LEU A 63 -15.72 -6.08 9.43
C LEU A 63 -15.80 -6.25 10.94
N GLY A 64 -16.56 -5.42 11.66
CA GLY A 64 -16.62 -5.42 13.12
C GLY A 64 -15.27 -5.07 13.76
N VAL A 65 -14.54 -4.12 13.17
CA VAL A 65 -13.21 -3.66 13.62
C VAL A 65 -13.15 -2.14 13.53
N VAL A 66 -12.34 -1.51 14.38
CA VAL A 66 -11.93 -0.11 14.21
C VAL A 66 -10.48 -0.13 13.77
N PHE A 67 -10.16 0.46 12.62
CA PHE A 67 -8.79 0.51 12.12
C PHE A 67 -7.98 1.53 12.90
N HIS A 68 -6.72 1.17 13.15
CA HIS A 68 -5.74 2.08 13.71
C HIS A 68 -5.67 3.38 12.86
N PRO A 69 -5.57 4.57 13.48
CA PRO A 69 -5.57 5.86 12.76
C PRO A 69 -4.57 5.94 11.60
N SER A 70 -3.38 5.35 11.75
CA SER A 70 -2.35 5.34 10.70
C SER A 70 -2.81 4.68 9.38
N ILE A 71 -3.69 3.66 9.44
CA ILE A 71 -4.27 3.02 8.25
C ILE A 71 -5.20 4.00 7.53
N LYS A 72 -6.04 4.71 8.30
CA LYS A 72 -6.93 5.75 7.76
C LYS A 72 -6.14 6.89 7.14
N GLU A 73 -5.04 7.29 7.76
CA GLU A 73 -4.11 8.29 7.23
C GLU A 73 -3.47 7.82 5.92
N TYR A 74 -3.03 6.55 5.84
CA TYR A 74 -2.46 5.96 4.63
C TYR A 74 -3.39 6.08 3.43
N PHE A 75 -4.63 5.60 3.57
CA PHE A 75 -5.64 5.65 2.49
C PHE A 75 -6.11 7.08 2.17
N ASN A 76 -5.86 8.05 3.03
CA ASN A 76 -6.28 9.44 2.85
C ASN A 76 -5.15 10.41 2.51
N SER A 77 -3.93 9.92 2.31
CA SER A 77 -2.78 10.79 2.01
C SER A 77 -2.65 11.09 0.51
N TYR A 78 -2.52 10.05 -0.34
CA TYR A 78 -2.27 10.21 -1.78
C TYR A 78 -3.05 9.20 -2.60
N TRP A 79 -3.30 9.56 -3.86
CA TRP A 79 -3.54 8.64 -4.96
C TRP A 79 -2.23 8.16 -5.55
N PHE A 80 -2.08 6.85 -5.74
CA PHE A 80 -0.89 6.25 -6.35
C PHE A 80 -1.16 4.82 -6.81
N ALA A 81 -0.50 4.43 -7.91
CA ALA A 81 -0.60 3.06 -8.43
C ALA A 81 0.43 2.10 -7.86
N THR A 82 1.55 2.60 -7.30
CA THR A 82 2.58 1.75 -6.71
C THR A 82 3.30 2.45 -5.56
N LEU A 83 3.46 1.72 -4.45
CA LEU A 83 4.32 2.10 -3.33
C LEU A 83 5.07 0.84 -2.88
N ASP A 84 6.33 0.77 -3.27
CA ASP A 84 7.22 -0.35 -3.00
C ASP A 84 8.67 0.06 -2.79
N GLY A 85 9.48 -0.86 -2.30
CA GLY A 85 10.92 -0.68 -2.13
C GLY A 85 11.53 -1.68 -1.17
N PHE A 86 12.83 -1.58 -0.99
CA PHE A 86 13.61 -2.43 -0.10
C PHE A 86 13.71 -1.84 1.30
N ILE A 87 13.59 -2.70 2.30
CA ILE A 87 14.00 -2.44 3.69
C ILE A 87 14.82 -3.64 4.18
N GLY A 88 16.10 -3.42 4.48
CA GLY A 88 17.04 -4.51 4.70
C GLY A 88 17.09 -5.45 3.49
N ASN A 89 16.74 -6.73 3.70
CA ASN A 89 16.68 -7.74 2.64
C ASN A 89 15.26 -7.96 2.08
N HIS A 90 14.26 -7.26 2.58
CA HIS A 90 12.86 -7.45 2.20
C HIS A 90 12.48 -6.47 1.11
N TYR A 91 11.86 -6.99 0.04
CA TYR A 91 11.17 -6.16 -0.94
C TYR A 91 9.70 -6.04 -0.52
N ILE A 92 9.28 -4.83 -0.19
CA ILE A 92 7.96 -4.53 0.33
C ILE A 92 7.14 -3.88 -0.77
N LYS A 93 5.91 -4.35 -0.96
CA LYS A 93 4.90 -3.71 -1.80
C LYS A 93 3.64 -3.48 -0.98
N LEU A 94 3.29 -2.21 -0.77
CA LEU A 94 2.08 -1.82 -0.05
C LEU A 94 0.88 -1.69 -0.99
N GLU A 95 -0.30 -1.73 -0.39
CA GLU A 95 -1.58 -1.62 -1.08
C GLU A 95 -1.68 -0.29 -1.84
N ALA A 96 -2.01 -0.34 -3.13
CA ALA A 96 -2.20 0.85 -3.94
C ALA A 96 -3.46 1.61 -3.51
N VAL A 97 -3.47 2.92 -3.71
CA VAL A 97 -4.64 3.76 -3.42
C VAL A 97 -5.06 4.42 -4.72
N LEU A 98 -5.96 3.76 -5.43
CA LEU A 98 -6.40 4.13 -6.77
C LEU A 98 -7.78 4.82 -6.71
N PRO A 99 -7.97 5.97 -7.36
CA PRO A 99 -9.26 6.66 -7.33
C PRO A 99 -10.37 5.84 -7.98
N ASN A 100 -11.60 6.00 -7.47
CA ASN A 100 -12.84 5.24 -7.72
C ASN A 100 -12.89 3.81 -7.14
N ILE A 101 -11.75 3.18 -6.89
CA ILE A 101 -11.66 1.79 -6.40
C ILE A 101 -10.76 1.70 -5.16
N GLU A 102 -10.76 2.76 -4.35
CA GLU A 102 -9.74 3.05 -3.34
C GLU A 102 -9.56 1.95 -2.30
N LEU A 103 -10.66 1.28 -1.97
CA LEU A 103 -10.74 0.29 -0.92
C LEU A 103 -11.09 -1.09 -1.45
N ASP A 104 -11.24 -1.29 -2.76
CA ASP A 104 -11.77 -2.55 -3.30
C ASP A 104 -10.81 -3.72 -3.04
N SER A 105 -9.56 -3.55 -3.46
CA SER A 105 -8.50 -4.54 -3.24
C SER A 105 -8.19 -4.70 -1.74
N PHE A 106 -8.07 -3.60 -1.01
CA PHE A 106 -7.91 -3.62 0.45
C PHE A 106 -9.04 -4.39 1.17
N THR A 107 -10.30 -4.16 0.77
CA THR A 107 -11.46 -4.85 1.35
C THR A 107 -11.37 -6.35 1.11
N TYR A 108 -10.99 -6.78 -0.09
CA TYR A 108 -10.80 -8.19 -0.39
C TYR A 108 -9.67 -8.79 0.45
N MET A 109 -8.53 -8.11 0.53
CA MET A 109 -7.37 -8.53 1.31
C MET A 109 -7.71 -8.70 2.80
N VAL A 110 -8.36 -7.72 3.43
CA VAL A 110 -8.72 -7.77 4.85
C VAL A 110 -9.77 -8.85 5.12
N LYS A 111 -10.75 -9.04 4.22
CA LYS A 111 -11.74 -10.13 4.35
C LYS A 111 -11.08 -11.51 4.29
N GLY A 112 -10.22 -11.73 3.29
CA GLY A 112 -9.48 -12.98 3.15
C GLY A 112 -8.60 -13.25 4.36
N TYR A 113 -7.88 -12.23 4.82
CA TYR A 113 -7.08 -12.30 6.04
C TYR A 113 -7.93 -12.69 7.26
N LYS A 114 -9.03 -11.98 7.50
CA LYS A 114 -9.95 -12.26 8.62
C LYS A 114 -10.44 -13.72 8.60
N SER A 115 -10.83 -14.23 7.43
CA SER A 115 -11.29 -15.62 7.29
C SER A 115 -10.20 -16.64 7.62
N ASN A 116 -8.94 -16.36 7.29
CA ASN A 116 -7.80 -17.23 7.62
C ASN A 116 -7.30 -17.08 9.08
N HIS A 117 -7.72 -16.03 9.79
CA HIS A 117 -7.29 -15.72 11.15
C HIS A 117 -8.40 -15.88 12.20
N ASN A 118 -9.21 -16.94 12.07
CA ASN A 118 -10.30 -17.25 13.01
C ASN A 118 -11.28 -16.07 13.22
N ASN A 119 -11.55 -15.31 12.15
CA ASN A 119 -12.38 -14.11 12.18
C ASN A 119 -11.86 -12.97 13.07
N LYS A 120 -10.55 -12.92 13.35
CA LYS A 120 -9.91 -11.83 14.11
C LYS A 120 -9.16 -10.87 13.19
N LEU A 121 -9.02 -9.64 13.67
CA LEU A 121 -8.32 -8.53 13.01
C LEU A 121 -7.46 -7.76 14.02
N ASP A 122 -6.69 -8.52 14.82
CA ASP A 122 -5.68 -7.95 15.72
C ASP A 122 -4.54 -7.31 14.92
N HIS A 123 -4.28 -7.84 13.72
CA HIS A 123 -3.40 -7.25 12.70
C HIS A 123 -4.19 -7.01 11.41
N ILE A 124 -3.87 -5.93 10.71
CA ILE A 124 -4.51 -5.54 9.45
C ILE A 124 -3.49 -5.67 8.31
N PRO A 125 -3.75 -6.49 7.27
CA PRO A 125 -2.83 -6.58 6.13
C PRO A 125 -2.82 -5.25 5.36
N LEU A 126 -1.64 -4.79 4.97
CA LEU A 126 -1.42 -3.56 4.20
C LEU A 126 -0.55 -3.78 2.96
N GLY A 127 -0.02 -4.99 2.77
CA GLY A 127 0.83 -5.29 1.63
C GLY A 127 1.46 -6.67 1.72
N ILE A 128 2.44 -6.89 0.86
CA ILE A 128 3.17 -8.15 0.74
C ILE A 128 4.67 -7.90 0.71
N GLU A 129 5.41 -8.91 1.13
CA GLU A 129 6.85 -9.02 0.93
C GLU A 129 7.14 -9.97 -0.24
N GLY A 130 8.24 -9.75 -0.95
CA GLY A 130 8.58 -10.46 -2.20
C GLY A 130 8.68 -11.99 -2.11
N ASN A 131 8.84 -12.57 -0.92
CA ASN A 131 8.90 -14.01 -0.68
C ASN A 131 7.61 -14.58 -0.07
N GLY A 132 6.51 -13.81 -0.07
CA GLY A 132 5.18 -14.27 0.33
C GLY A 132 4.81 -14.02 1.79
N LEU A 133 5.65 -13.31 2.55
CA LEU A 133 5.24 -12.80 3.86
C LEU A 133 4.21 -11.67 3.70
N ILE A 134 3.36 -11.49 4.71
CA ILE A 134 2.33 -10.46 4.70
C ILE A 134 2.84 -9.25 5.49
N VAL A 135 2.71 -8.06 4.92
CA VAL A 135 2.97 -6.83 5.66
C VAL A 135 1.69 -6.48 6.40
N VAL A 136 1.75 -6.48 7.72
CA VAL A 136 0.59 -6.21 8.58
C VAL A 136 0.86 -5.05 9.52
N VAL A 137 -0.21 -4.37 9.91
CA VAL A 137 -0.21 -3.33 10.94
C VAL A 137 -0.84 -3.91 12.20
N ASP A 138 -0.13 -3.88 13.32
CA ASP A 138 -0.73 -4.15 14.63
C ASP A 138 -1.82 -3.11 14.88
N ASN A 139 -3.07 -3.56 15.01
CA ASN A 139 -4.21 -2.67 15.01
C ASN A 139 -4.36 -1.90 16.34
N GLN A 140 -3.64 -2.30 17.39
CA GLN A 140 -3.63 -1.63 18.68
C GLN A 140 -2.53 -0.57 18.75
N TYR A 141 -1.31 -0.89 18.30
CA TYR A 141 -0.13 -0.02 18.47
C TYR A 141 0.28 0.71 17.19
N GLY A 142 -0.21 0.28 16.03
CA GLY A 142 0.12 0.86 14.74
C GLY A 142 1.51 0.49 14.20
N THR A 143 2.22 -0.40 14.88
CA THR A 143 3.52 -0.94 14.43
C THR A 143 3.35 -1.79 13.17
N VAL A 144 4.34 -1.77 12.29
CA VAL A 144 4.32 -2.56 11.05
C VAL A 144 5.21 -3.77 11.20
N GLN A 145 4.69 -4.93 10.83
CA GLN A 145 5.33 -6.22 11.00
C GLN A 145 5.27 -7.03 9.70
N LEU A 146 6.17 -8.00 9.59
CA LEU A 146 6.09 -9.08 8.62
C LEU A 146 5.51 -10.30 9.31
N GLU A 147 4.41 -10.82 8.78
CA GLU A 147 3.80 -12.05 9.24
C GLU A 147 4.24 -13.23 8.36
N ASP A 148 4.78 -14.26 9.02
CA ASP A 148 4.91 -15.60 8.48
C ASP A 148 3.74 -16.45 9.01
N PHE A 149 2.72 -16.63 8.17
CA PHE A 149 1.50 -17.34 8.54
C PHE A 149 1.76 -18.80 8.93
N GLU A 150 2.66 -19.48 8.22
CA GLU A 150 2.99 -20.88 8.45
C GLU A 150 3.73 -21.06 9.78
N ARG A 151 4.65 -20.14 10.09
CA ARG A 151 5.42 -20.15 11.34
C ARG A 151 4.72 -19.49 12.52
N LYS A 152 3.60 -18.80 12.27
CA LYS A 152 2.84 -18.02 13.25
C LYS A 152 3.72 -17.00 13.98
N SER A 153 4.59 -16.34 13.22
CA SER A 153 5.55 -15.37 13.75
C SER A 153 5.39 -14.00 13.12
N PHE A 154 5.70 -12.98 13.91
CA PHE A 154 5.68 -11.58 13.51
C PHE A 154 7.05 -10.98 13.76
N ASP A 155 7.67 -10.46 12.70
CA ASP A 155 8.94 -9.75 12.78
C ASP A 155 8.70 -8.25 12.61
N MET A 156 9.24 -7.44 13.51
CA MET A 156 9.06 -5.98 13.47
C MET A 156 9.75 -5.38 12.26
N LEU A 157 9.02 -4.61 11.47
CA LEU A 157 9.53 -3.94 10.26
C LEU A 157 9.74 -2.44 10.48
N ALA A 158 8.80 -1.78 11.16
CA ALA A 158 8.88 -0.36 11.50
C ALA A 158 7.93 0.01 12.65
N ASP A 159 8.21 1.13 13.32
CA ASP A 159 7.35 1.63 14.42
C ASP A 159 5.96 2.07 13.96
N ASN A 160 5.81 2.44 12.68
CA ASN A 160 4.53 2.80 12.06
C ASN A 160 4.67 2.87 10.53
N ILE A 161 3.54 3.03 9.85
CA ILE A 161 3.46 3.10 8.38
C ILE A 161 4.31 4.24 7.81
N ALA A 162 4.30 5.42 8.43
CA ALA A 162 5.09 6.56 7.95
C ALA A 162 6.59 6.29 8.06
N SER A 163 7.03 5.68 9.15
CA SER A 163 8.41 5.23 9.36
C SER A 163 8.82 4.20 8.31
N LEU A 164 7.99 3.19 8.04
CA LEU A 164 8.23 2.21 6.97
C LEU A 164 8.44 2.91 5.63
N ILE A 165 7.48 3.73 5.19
CA ILE A 165 7.52 4.43 3.91
C ILE A 165 8.79 5.30 3.78
N SER A 166 9.21 5.96 4.86
CA SER A 166 10.40 6.81 4.86
C SER A 166 11.72 6.04 4.69
N GLN A 167 11.74 4.78 5.12
CA GLN A 167 12.90 3.89 5.10
C GLN A 167 13.02 3.06 3.81
N LEU A 168 11.94 2.95 3.02
CA LEU A 168 11.96 2.24 1.74
C LEU A 168 13.02 2.81 0.80
N LYS A 169 13.86 1.92 0.26
CA LYS A 169 14.88 2.23 -0.74
C LYS A 169 14.46 1.67 -2.09
N LEU A 170 14.60 2.46 -3.15
CA LEU A 170 14.25 2.04 -4.52
C LEU A 170 15.33 1.18 -5.18
N ARG A 171 16.47 1.03 -4.51
CA ARG A 171 17.61 0.20 -4.90
C ARG A 171 18.11 -0.50 -3.65
N LYS A 172 18.55 -1.75 -3.82
CA LYS A 172 19.16 -2.52 -2.74
C LYS A 172 20.53 -1.94 -2.36
#